data_AF-A0A397ITI0-F1
#
_entry.id   AF-A0A397ITI0-F1
#
_cell.length_a   1.000
_cell.length_b   1.000
_cell.length_c   1.000
_cell.angle_alpha   90.00
_cell.angle_beta   90.00
_cell.angle_gamma   90.00
#
_symmetry.space_group_name_H-M   'P 1'
#
loop_
_entity.id
_entity.type
_entity.pdbx_description
1 polymer ?
#
loop_
_entity_poly.entity_id
_entity_poly.type
_entity_poly.pdbx_seq_one_letter_code
_entity_poly.pdbx_strand_id
1 'polypeptide(L)'
;MANLRKEVNTELEKNNGTSYLNIAYEEVLFPVVFTGKKKYYGLEHKKEPNFNLGELFIKGVDIVKRSQSKLFRDVGIDVGKEIMNRTLKVDNGETIHQIVEKVLWENVEKLSKLDYDEFIQTLLGEMVKISMKIMANLRKEVNTELEKNNGTSYLNIAYEEVLFPVVFTGKKKYYGLEHKKEPNFNLGELFIKGVDIVKRSQSKLFRDVGIDVGKEIMNRTLKVDNGETIHQIVEKVLWENVEKLSKLDYDEFIQTCIWRPKKEVLENQQLIKKGLPVNEYLYKVPKSDKRFSYIVVKKGDCMEYPDVVKKFNKKINIDYYTESLFALCVHFINYDNKYQPSPESLAKALDCKKKSKEKKSQNVKGLLQSNVSLSLDENEIANIKDVESQKLTKKWFKNYIKNLCDAPKKDETIISHLWKDATTHAEKIYLTLVKLT
;
A
#
# COMPACT_ATOMS: atom_id res chain seq x y z
N MET A 1 -15.24 -13.99 64.12
CA MET A 1 -13.81 -14.21 63.83
C MET A 1 -13.05 -14.81 65.01
N ALA A 2 -13.05 -14.21 66.21
CA ALA A 2 -12.37 -14.79 67.38
C ALA A 2 -12.90 -16.20 67.78
N ASN A 3 -14.22 -16.43 67.67
CA ASN A 3 -14.83 -17.73 67.96
C ASN A 3 -14.50 -18.80 66.89
N LEU A 4 -14.59 -18.44 65.61
CA LEU A 4 -14.18 -19.30 64.48
C LEU A 4 -12.69 -19.70 64.55
N ARG A 5 -11.81 -18.78 64.96
CA ARG A 5 -10.38 -19.05 65.20
C ARG A 5 -10.20 -20.10 66.29
N LYS A 6 -11.00 -20.02 67.36
CA LYS A 6 -10.93 -20.94 68.50
C LYS A 6 -11.40 -22.34 68.12
N GLU A 7 -12.51 -22.45 67.37
CA GLU A 7 -13.02 -23.73 66.87
C GLU A 7 -12.02 -24.41 65.91
N VAL A 8 -11.54 -23.70 64.89
CA VAL A 8 -10.61 -24.28 63.91
C VAL A 8 -9.29 -24.72 64.54
N ASN A 9 -8.74 -23.95 65.48
CA ASN A 9 -7.52 -24.34 66.20
C ASN A 9 -7.75 -25.55 67.13
N THR A 10 -8.93 -25.65 67.75
CA THR A 10 -9.29 -26.79 68.60
C THR A 10 -9.41 -28.09 67.79
N GLU A 11 -9.99 -28.00 66.58
CA GLU A 11 -10.09 -29.13 65.64
C GLU A 11 -8.72 -29.57 65.09
N LEU A 12 -7.80 -28.62 64.86
CA LEU A 12 -6.44 -28.89 64.39
C LEU A 12 -5.56 -29.54 65.48
N GLU A 13 -5.70 -29.12 66.74
CA GLU A 13 -4.98 -29.72 67.88
C GLU A 13 -5.43 -31.16 68.16
N LYS A 14 -6.72 -31.46 68.01
CA LYS A 14 -7.26 -32.82 68.19
C LYS A 14 -6.74 -33.82 67.17
N ASN A 15 -6.47 -33.39 65.93
CA ASN A 15 -6.13 -34.29 64.84
C ASN A 15 -4.61 -34.55 64.67
N ASN A 16 -3.74 -33.65 65.13
CA ASN A 16 -2.30 -33.70 64.80
C ASN A 16 -1.33 -33.78 66.00
N GLY A 17 -1.82 -33.83 67.24
CA GLY A 17 -1.02 -34.14 68.43
C GLY A 17 0.19 -33.23 68.72
N THR A 18 0.31 -32.08 68.04
CA THR A 18 1.41 -31.13 68.20
C THR A 18 0.91 -29.69 68.07
N SER A 19 1.30 -28.84 69.02
CA SER A 19 0.86 -27.44 69.19
C SER A 19 1.53 -26.42 68.24
N TYR A 20 2.13 -26.87 67.14
CA TYR A 20 2.95 -26.01 66.27
C TYR A 20 2.22 -25.47 65.03
N LEU A 21 0.97 -25.85 64.76
CA LEU A 21 0.15 -25.28 63.71
C LEU A 21 -0.85 -24.26 64.28
N ASN A 22 -0.34 -23.08 64.64
CA ASN A 22 -1.16 -21.92 64.92
C ASN A 22 -1.44 -21.20 63.59
N ILE A 23 -2.71 -20.99 63.24
CA ILE A 23 -3.08 -20.06 62.17
C ILE A 23 -2.76 -18.64 62.67
N ALA A 24 -1.55 -18.17 62.36
CA ALA A 24 -1.15 -16.79 62.49
C ALA A 24 -1.38 -16.09 61.15
N TYR A 25 -2.63 -15.73 60.86
CA TYR A 25 -2.89 -14.75 59.81
C TYR A 25 -3.66 -13.58 60.44
N GLU A 26 -3.00 -12.42 60.45
CA GLU A 26 -3.61 -11.12 60.76
C GLU A 26 -4.46 -10.60 59.58
N GLU A 27 -4.47 -11.33 58.46
CA GLU A 27 -5.05 -10.90 57.18
C GLU A 27 -5.83 -12.05 56.53
N VAL A 28 -7.10 -11.83 56.19
CA VAL A 28 -7.98 -12.79 55.50
C VAL A 28 -8.37 -12.21 54.14
N LEU A 29 -8.19 -12.99 53.09
CA LEU A 29 -8.58 -12.58 51.74
C LEU A 29 -9.94 -13.19 51.38
N PHE A 30 -11.00 -12.37 51.32
CA PHE A 30 -12.36 -12.85 51.02
C PHE A 30 -13.26 -11.72 50.50
N PRO A 31 -14.11 -11.91 49.47
CA PRO A 31 -14.07 -12.99 48.52
C PRO A 31 -12.76 -12.98 47.71
N VAL A 32 -12.36 -14.13 47.19
CA VAL A 32 -11.15 -14.31 46.37
C VAL A 32 -11.51 -15.00 45.06
N VAL A 33 -10.97 -14.49 43.95
CA VAL A 33 -11.14 -15.06 42.61
C VAL A 33 -9.78 -15.51 42.08
N PHE A 34 -9.71 -16.78 41.68
CA PHE A 34 -8.51 -17.36 41.07
C PHE A 34 -8.60 -17.31 39.55
N THR A 35 -7.59 -16.72 38.91
CA THR A 35 -7.49 -16.64 37.44
C THR A 35 -6.46 -17.60 36.85
N GLY A 36 -5.69 -18.27 37.70
CA GLY A 36 -4.70 -19.27 37.30
C GLY A 36 -3.80 -19.72 38.46
N LYS A 37 -2.80 -20.54 38.15
CA LYS A 37 -1.85 -21.06 39.15
C LYS A 37 -1.08 -19.89 39.80
N LYS A 38 -1.32 -19.64 41.09
CA LYS A 38 -0.77 -18.51 41.87
C LYS A 38 -1.18 -17.12 41.35
N LYS A 39 -2.26 -17.03 40.56
CA LYS A 39 -2.83 -15.76 40.08
C LYS A 39 -4.22 -15.56 40.68
N TYR A 40 -4.40 -14.53 41.49
CA TYR A 40 -5.66 -14.27 42.17
C TYR A 40 -5.82 -12.80 42.56
N TYR A 41 -7.07 -12.41 42.80
CA TYR A 41 -7.41 -11.11 43.37
C TYR A 41 -8.56 -11.26 44.38
N GLY A 42 -8.66 -10.34 45.34
CA GLY A 42 -9.69 -10.38 46.38
C GLY A 42 -9.63 -9.18 47.33
N LEU A 43 -10.53 -9.13 48.31
CA LEU A 43 -10.53 -8.09 49.34
C LEU A 43 -9.70 -8.55 50.53
N GLU A 44 -8.75 -7.71 50.95
CA GLU A 44 -7.90 -7.96 52.12
C GLU A 44 -8.58 -7.41 53.38
N HIS A 45 -8.97 -8.31 54.27
CA HIS A 45 -9.49 -8.01 55.59
C HIS A 45 -8.35 -8.09 56.60
N LYS A 46 -7.95 -6.94 57.14
CA LYS A 46 -6.93 -6.86 58.21
C LYS A 46 -7.63 -6.97 59.57
N LYS A 47 -7.50 -5.93 60.39
CA LYS A 47 -8.06 -5.89 61.76
C LYS A 47 -9.59 -5.70 61.79
N GLU A 48 -10.16 -5.06 60.76
CA GLU A 48 -11.60 -4.85 60.61
C GLU A 48 -12.10 -5.37 59.25
N PRO A 49 -13.39 -5.75 59.14
CA PRO A 49 -13.96 -6.17 57.87
C PRO A 49 -13.89 -5.06 56.80
N ASN A 50 -13.09 -5.26 55.76
CA ASN A 50 -13.00 -4.36 54.62
C ASN A 50 -13.94 -4.82 53.49
N PHE A 51 -15.02 -4.07 53.27
CA PHE A 51 -15.91 -4.26 52.11
C PHE A 51 -15.72 -3.18 51.05
N ASN A 52 -14.64 -2.40 51.15
CA ASN A 52 -14.34 -1.34 50.21
C ASN A 52 -13.74 -1.94 48.93
N LEU A 53 -14.54 -1.96 47.86
CA LEU A 53 -14.15 -2.40 46.53
C LEU A 53 -13.01 -1.54 45.91
N GLY A 54 -12.64 -0.41 46.53
CA GLY A 54 -11.51 0.42 46.08
C GLY A 54 -10.12 -0.17 46.34
N GLU A 55 -9.97 -1.09 47.30
CA GLU A 55 -8.69 -1.64 47.74
C GLU A 55 -8.57 -3.14 47.42
N LEU A 56 -8.42 -3.43 46.13
CA LEU A 56 -8.18 -4.78 45.62
C LEU A 56 -6.76 -5.26 45.93
N PHE A 57 -6.65 -6.43 46.56
CA PHE A 57 -5.40 -7.17 46.59
C PHE A 57 -5.26 -8.01 45.32
N ILE A 58 -4.14 -7.87 44.61
CA ILE A 58 -3.93 -8.50 43.29
C ILE A 58 -2.56 -9.16 43.28
N LYS A 59 -2.51 -10.46 42.99
CA LYS A 59 -1.26 -11.22 42.91
C LYS A 59 -1.15 -11.96 41.60
N GLY A 60 -0.11 -11.65 40.83
CA GLY A 60 0.25 -12.36 39.59
C GLY A 60 -0.73 -12.18 38.42
N VAL A 61 -1.82 -11.44 38.59
CA VAL A 61 -2.75 -11.07 37.52
C VAL A 61 -2.11 -9.94 36.71
N ASP A 62 -1.96 -10.17 35.40
CA ASP A 62 -1.29 -9.24 34.49
C ASP A 62 -2.20 -8.02 34.19
N ILE A 63 -2.20 -7.01 35.06
CA ILE A 63 -2.98 -5.77 34.86
C ILE A 63 -2.12 -4.67 34.22
N VAL A 64 -0.82 -4.63 34.53
CA VAL A 64 0.13 -3.64 33.99
C VAL A 64 1.45 -4.30 33.63
N LYS A 65 1.91 -4.13 32.38
CA LYS A 65 3.31 -4.39 31.98
C LYS A 65 3.93 -3.08 31.50
N ARG A 66 5.21 -2.83 31.83
CA ARG A 66 5.95 -1.60 31.45
C ARG A 66 6.01 -1.37 29.94
N SER A 67 5.79 -2.40 29.13
CA SER A 67 5.80 -2.37 27.66
C SER A 67 4.42 -2.19 27.01
N GLN A 68 3.38 -1.91 27.79
CA GLN A 68 2.00 -1.74 27.28
C GLN A 68 1.76 -0.30 26.77
N SER A 69 0.84 -0.17 25.81
CA SER A 69 0.43 1.14 25.27
C SER A 69 -0.09 2.06 26.38
N LYS A 70 0.01 3.38 26.16
CA LYS A 70 -0.52 4.38 27.10
C LYS A 70 -2.03 4.17 27.32
N LEU A 71 -2.77 3.85 26.25
CA LEU A 71 -4.21 3.59 26.34
C LEU A 71 -4.56 2.26 27.05
N PHE A 72 -3.73 1.20 26.97
CA PHE A 72 -3.96 0.01 27.79
C PHE A 72 -3.74 0.30 29.28
N ARG A 73 -2.82 1.22 29.59
CA ARG A 73 -2.64 1.74 30.95
C ARG A 73 -3.82 2.61 31.40
N ASP A 74 -4.42 3.37 30.51
CA ASP A 74 -5.49 4.31 30.88
C ASP A 74 -6.89 3.64 30.86
N VAL A 75 -7.22 2.87 29.83
CA VAL A 75 -8.55 2.24 29.64
C VAL A 75 -8.56 0.77 30.08
N GLY A 76 -7.49 0.02 29.78
CA GLY A 76 -7.40 -1.41 30.10
C GLY A 76 -7.34 -1.68 31.61
N ILE A 77 -6.66 -0.81 32.37
CA ILE A 77 -6.63 -0.88 33.84
C ILE A 77 -8.02 -0.65 34.42
N ASP A 78 -8.73 0.37 33.93
CA ASP A 78 -10.05 0.74 34.45
C ASP A 78 -11.10 -0.34 34.15
N VAL A 79 -11.11 -0.87 32.92
CA VAL A 79 -11.96 -2.01 32.53
C VAL A 79 -11.63 -3.25 33.36
N GLY A 80 -10.34 -3.56 33.54
CA GLY A 80 -9.91 -4.71 34.33
C GLY A 80 -10.31 -4.61 35.81
N LYS A 81 -10.14 -3.43 36.41
CA LYS A 81 -10.57 -3.15 37.79
C LYS A 81 -12.09 -3.21 37.94
N GLU A 82 -12.84 -2.70 36.98
CA GLU A 82 -14.30 -2.74 36.99
C GLU A 82 -14.84 -4.17 36.96
N ILE A 83 -14.25 -5.04 36.12
CA ILE A 83 -14.58 -6.48 36.10
C ILE A 83 -14.30 -7.10 37.47
N MET A 84 -13.11 -6.84 38.05
CA MET A 84 -12.74 -7.38 39.37
C MET A 84 -13.71 -6.91 40.46
N ASN A 85 -14.06 -5.63 40.47
CA ASN A 85 -14.99 -5.07 41.45
C ASN A 85 -16.40 -5.65 41.34
N ARG A 86 -16.91 -5.84 40.11
CA ARG A 86 -18.21 -6.47 39.91
C ARG A 86 -18.21 -7.94 40.33
N THR A 87 -17.12 -8.68 40.08
CA THR A 87 -17.02 -10.09 40.50
C THR A 87 -16.95 -10.29 42.02
N LEU A 88 -16.55 -9.27 42.79
CA LEU A 88 -16.43 -9.35 44.26
C LEU A 88 -17.65 -8.79 45.01
N LYS A 89 -18.70 -8.35 44.31
CA LYS A 89 -19.95 -7.89 44.96
C LYS A 89 -20.64 -9.07 45.66
N VAL A 90 -20.99 -8.87 46.94
CA VAL A 90 -21.47 -9.92 47.85
C VAL A 90 -22.85 -10.51 47.46
N ASP A 91 -23.62 -9.83 46.60
CA ASP A 91 -24.93 -10.29 46.11
C ASP A 91 -24.95 -10.52 44.59
N ASN A 92 -23.81 -10.86 43.99
CA ASN A 92 -23.74 -11.03 42.55
C ASN A 92 -24.27 -12.39 42.08
N GLY A 93 -25.45 -12.40 41.45
CA GLY A 93 -26.02 -13.58 40.78
C GLY A 93 -25.50 -13.82 39.36
N GLU A 94 -24.64 -12.94 38.84
CA GLU A 94 -24.08 -13.02 37.50
C GLU A 94 -22.79 -13.84 37.47
N THR A 95 -22.61 -14.62 36.41
CA THR A 95 -21.34 -15.32 36.15
C THR A 95 -20.25 -14.35 35.72
N ILE A 96 -18.98 -14.71 35.93
CA ILE A 96 -17.82 -13.93 35.45
C ILE A 96 -17.94 -13.62 33.95
N HIS A 97 -18.43 -14.57 33.15
CA HIS A 97 -18.63 -14.37 31.70
C HIS A 97 -19.63 -13.23 31.42
N GLN A 98 -20.78 -13.23 32.09
CA GLN A 98 -21.81 -12.19 31.92
C GLN A 98 -21.30 -10.80 32.34
N ILE A 99 -20.50 -10.75 33.41
CA ILE A 99 -19.88 -9.52 33.90
C ILE A 99 -18.88 -8.99 32.88
N VAL A 100 -18.00 -9.85 32.37
CA VAL A 100 -17.01 -9.48 31.35
C VAL A 100 -17.72 -8.96 30.09
N GLU A 101 -18.74 -9.65 29.62
CA GLU A 101 -19.50 -9.27 28.42
C GLU A 101 -20.19 -7.91 28.60
N LYS A 102 -20.84 -7.66 29.74
CA LYS A 102 -21.46 -6.36 30.06
C LYS A 102 -20.44 -5.23 30.16
N VAL A 103 -19.34 -5.43 30.87
CA VAL A 103 -18.32 -4.38 31.04
C VAL A 103 -17.65 -4.07 29.70
N LEU A 104 -17.39 -5.08 28.87
CA LEU A 104 -16.88 -4.86 27.52
C LEU A 104 -17.88 -4.07 26.68
N TRP A 105 -19.17 -4.45 26.71
CA TRP A 105 -20.24 -3.77 25.97
C TRP A 105 -20.42 -2.30 26.39
N GLU A 106 -20.45 -2.02 27.69
CA GLU A 106 -20.55 -0.67 28.27
C GLU A 106 -19.35 0.22 27.91
N ASN A 107 -18.19 -0.39 27.63
CA ASN A 107 -16.99 0.31 27.22
C ASN A 107 -16.72 0.22 25.72
N VAL A 108 -17.65 -0.29 24.89
CA VAL A 108 -17.48 -0.42 23.44
C VAL A 108 -17.08 0.90 22.80
N GLU A 109 -17.64 2.04 23.19
CA GLU A 109 -17.26 3.35 22.62
C GLU A 109 -15.88 3.86 23.08
N LYS A 110 -15.41 3.43 24.25
CA LYS A 110 -14.05 3.75 24.75
C LYS A 110 -13.02 2.79 24.18
N LEU A 111 -13.41 1.54 23.95
CA LEU A 111 -12.63 0.51 23.30
C LEU A 111 -12.62 0.69 21.77
N SER A 112 -13.64 1.28 21.16
CA SER A 112 -13.64 1.65 19.73
C SER A 112 -12.84 2.91 19.46
N LYS A 113 -12.55 3.71 20.51
CA LYS A 113 -11.53 4.76 20.52
C LYS A 113 -10.11 4.21 20.76
N LEU A 114 -9.92 2.89 20.92
CA LEU A 114 -8.62 2.29 20.62
C LEU A 114 -8.39 2.54 19.14
N ASP A 115 -7.60 3.56 18.84
CA ASP A 115 -7.15 3.78 17.49
C ASP A 115 -6.26 2.59 17.12
N TYR A 116 -6.86 1.61 16.44
CA TYR A 116 -6.19 0.42 15.93
C TYR A 116 -4.95 0.85 15.14
N ASP A 117 -5.03 1.98 14.45
CA ASP A 117 -3.94 2.53 13.65
C ASP A 117 -2.81 3.04 14.53
N GLU A 118 -3.10 3.69 15.68
CA GLU A 118 -2.08 4.13 16.65
C GLU A 118 -1.36 2.91 17.28
N PHE A 119 -2.09 1.83 17.58
CA PHE A 119 -1.51 0.59 18.09
C PHE A 119 -0.59 -0.07 17.06
N ILE A 120 -1.05 -0.22 15.82
CA ILE A 120 -0.25 -0.82 14.73
C ILE A 120 0.98 0.06 14.44
N GLN A 121 0.84 1.38 14.36
CA GLN A 121 1.96 2.30 14.18
C GLN A 121 2.99 2.17 15.30
N THR A 122 2.55 2.02 16.55
CA THR A 122 3.45 1.81 17.69
C THR A 122 4.22 0.50 17.56
N LEU A 123 3.54 -0.60 17.25
CA LEU A 123 4.16 -1.91 17.07
C LEU A 123 5.19 -1.89 15.94
N LEU A 124 4.81 -1.36 14.77
CA LEU A 124 5.69 -1.24 13.61
C LEU A 124 6.88 -0.32 13.91
N GLY A 125 6.65 0.77 14.64
CA GLY A 125 7.72 1.67 15.09
C GLY A 125 8.74 0.97 15.98
N GLU A 126 8.30 0.12 16.92
CA GLU A 126 9.21 -0.69 17.73
C GLU A 126 9.99 -1.71 16.89
N MET A 127 9.37 -2.33 15.89
CA MET A 127 10.08 -3.22 14.96
C MET A 127 11.20 -2.48 14.22
N VAL A 128 10.92 -1.28 13.71
CA VAL A 128 11.91 -0.43 13.03
C VAL A 128 13.06 -0.08 13.97
N LYS A 129 12.78 0.32 15.23
CA LYS A 129 13.83 0.61 16.22
C LYS A 129 14.72 -0.60 16.50
N ILE A 130 14.11 -1.79 16.64
CA ILE A 130 14.86 -3.04 16.84
C ILE A 130 15.77 -3.29 15.63
N SER A 131 15.25 -3.18 14.40
CA SER A 131 16.03 -3.32 13.17
C SER A 131 17.19 -2.33 13.10
N MET A 132 16.96 -1.04 13.40
CA MET A 132 18.02 -0.02 13.46
C MET A 132 19.14 -0.41 14.43
N LYS A 133 18.77 -0.87 15.63
CA LYS A 133 19.74 -1.29 16.66
C LYS A 133 20.55 -2.50 16.22
N ILE A 134 19.89 -3.51 15.64
CA ILE A 134 20.55 -4.72 15.13
C ILE A 134 21.51 -4.36 14.00
N MET A 135 21.08 -3.53 13.04
CA MET A 135 21.90 -3.11 11.91
C MET A 135 23.12 -2.28 12.35
N ALA A 136 22.99 -1.45 13.39
CA ALA A 136 24.11 -0.71 13.97
C ALA A 136 25.17 -1.66 14.57
N ASN A 137 24.74 -2.72 15.27
CA ASN A 137 25.63 -3.74 15.81
C ASN A 137 26.30 -4.54 14.68
N LEU A 138 25.51 -4.99 13.70
CA LEU A 138 26.01 -5.72 12.54
C LEU A 138 27.05 -4.91 11.77
N ARG A 139 26.83 -3.60 11.58
CA ARG A 139 27.80 -2.69 10.96
C ARG A 139 29.14 -2.73 11.67
N LYS A 140 29.13 -2.70 13.02
CA LYS A 140 30.33 -2.74 13.84
C LYS A 140 31.06 -4.08 13.71
N GLU A 141 30.32 -5.18 13.76
CA GLU A 141 30.86 -6.52 13.61
C GLU A 141 31.48 -6.74 12.23
N VAL A 142 30.77 -6.37 11.17
CA VAL A 142 31.26 -6.46 9.78
C VAL A 142 32.53 -5.62 9.59
N ASN A 143 32.54 -4.38 10.05
CA ASN A 143 33.73 -3.52 9.90
C ASN A 143 34.93 -4.05 10.69
N THR A 144 34.69 -4.63 11.88
CA THR A 144 35.76 -5.27 12.66
C THR A 144 36.36 -6.46 11.90
N GLU A 145 35.52 -7.26 11.24
CA GLU A 145 35.99 -8.43 10.49
C GLU A 145 36.67 -8.04 9.17
N LEU A 146 36.15 -7.02 8.47
CA LEU A 146 36.79 -6.45 7.29
C LEU A 146 38.18 -5.89 7.60
N GLU A 147 38.35 -5.22 8.73
CA GLU A 147 39.65 -4.68 9.16
C GLU A 147 40.63 -5.80 9.48
N LYS A 148 40.21 -6.87 10.18
CA LYS A 148 41.05 -8.05 10.42
C LYS A 148 41.50 -8.74 9.13
N ASN A 149 40.59 -8.86 8.16
CA ASN A 149 40.88 -9.54 6.89
C ASN A 149 41.81 -8.70 6.00
N ASN A 150 41.52 -7.40 5.86
CA ASN A 150 42.24 -6.51 4.95
C ASN A 150 43.49 -5.87 5.59
N GLY A 151 43.66 -5.98 6.91
CA GLY A 151 44.71 -5.32 7.69
C GLY A 151 44.55 -3.79 7.79
N THR A 152 43.49 -3.21 7.23
CA THR A 152 43.21 -1.78 7.23
C THR A 152 41.70 -1.50 7.31
N SER A 153 41.34 -0.34 7.86
CA SER A 153 39.96 0.14 7.98
C SER A 153 39.44 0.91 6.75
N TYR A 154 40.17 0.84 5.63
CA TYR A 154 39.82 1.56 4.39
C TYR A 154 38.49 1.08 3.79
N LEU A 155 38.22 -0.23 3.84
CA LEU A 155 36.95 -0.81 3.43
C LEU A 155 36.01 -0.90 4.63
N ASN A 156 34.93 -0.12 4.62
CA ASN A 156 33.90 -0.17 5.64
C ASN A 156 32.49 -0.14 5.01
N ILE A 157 31.52 -0.70 5.73
CA ILE A 157 30.10 -0.54 5.43
C ILE A 157 29.53 0.58 6.30
N ALA A 158 28.80 1.49 5.66
CA ALA A 158 27.98 2.48 6.32
C ALA A 158 26.53 1.97 6.41
N TYR A 159 25.90 2.24 7.55
CA TYR A 159 24.45 2.09 7.71
C TYR A 159 23.84 3.46 7.47
N GLU A 160 22.95 3.57 6.48
CA GLU A 160 22.28 4.82 6.11
C GLU A 160 20.88 4.89 6.73
N GLU A 161 20.03 3.91 6.41
CA GLU A 161 18.60 3.95 6.78
C GLU A 161 17.96 2.55 6.71
N VAL A 162 16.78 2.43 7.35
CA VAL A 162 15.85 1.31 7.17
C VAL A 162 14.69 1.80 6.31
N LEU A 163 14.35 1.02 5.30
CA LEU A 163 13.21 1.28 4.41
C LEU A 163 12.03 0.39 4.82
N PHE A 164 10.98 0.97 5.38
CA PHE A 164 9.80 0.23 5.80
C PHE A 164 8.53 1.11 5.90
N PRO A 165 7.37 0.68 5.36
CA PRO A 165 7.21 -0.39 4.38
C PRO A 165 7.95 -0.05 3.07
N VAL A 166 8.23 -1.08 2.27
CA VAL A 166 8.93 -0.95 0.99
C VAL A 166 8.21 -1.79 -0.07
N VAL A 167 8.06 -1.23 -1.27
CA VAL A 167 7.46 -1.88 -2.43
C VAL A 167 8.47 -1.97 -3.55
N PHE A 168 8.69 -3.19 -4.06
CA PHE A 168 9.54 -3.46 -5.21
C PHE A 168 8.69 -3.58 -6.47
N THR A 169 8.98 -2.73 -7.46
CA THR A 169 8.29 -2.70 -8.76
C THR A 169 9.18 -3.21 -9.90
N GLY A 170 10.44 -3.55 -9.59
CA GLY A 170 11.37 -4.14 -10.53
C GLY A 170 12.81 -4.09 -10.05
N LYS A 171 13.72 -4.61 -10.88
CA LYS A 171 15.17 -4.55 -10.59
C LYS A 171 15.61 -3.10 -10.47
N LYS A 172 16.17 -2.73 -9.30
CA LYS A 172 16.57 -1.35 -8.95
C LYS A 172 15.40 -0.34 -8.99
N LYS A 173 14.15 -0.82 -8.97
CA LYS A 173 12.94 0.01 -8.95
C LYS A 173 12.15 -0.29 -7.69
N TYR A 174 12.18 0.62 -6.73
CA TYR A 174 11.47 0.47 -5.47
C TYR A 174 11.17 1.82 -4.85
N TYR A 175 10.19 1.83 -3.96
CA TYR A 175 9.84 2.99 -3.16
C TYR A 175 9.42 2.55 -1.76
N GLY A 176 9.53 3.44 -0.78
CA GLY A 176 9.19 3.14 0.60
C GLY A 176 9.35 4.34 1.51
N LEU A 177 9.15 4.13 2.81
CA LEU A 177 9.42 5.16 3.81
C LEU A 177 10.81 4.96 4.40
N GLU A 178 11.62 6.01 4.36
CA GLU A 178 12.94 6.01 4.96
C GLU A 178 12.86 6.30 6.46
N HIS A 179 13.58 5.49 7.23
CA HIS A 179 13.75 5.65 8.67
C HIS A 179 15.24 5.79 8.98
N LYS A 180 15.66 7.00 9.36
CA LYS A 180 17.07 7.36 9.58
C LYS A 180 17.46 7.21 11.05
N LYS A 181 16.93 8.09 11.91
CA LYS A 181 17.22 8.10 13.36
C LYS A 181 16.05 7.58 14.19
N GLU A 182 14.84 7.89 13.76
CA GLU A 182 13.60 7.53 14.43
C GLU A 182 12.63 6.94 13.40
N PRO A 183 11.70 6.07 13.82
CA PRO A 183 10.63 5.60 12.94
C PRO A 183 9.83 6.78 12.39
N ASN A 184 9.62 6.77 11.07
CA ASN A 184 8.94 7.82 10.34
C ASN A 184 7.89 7.21 9.41
N PHE A 185 6.63 7.27 9.82
CA PHE A 185 5.49 6.83 9.00
C PHE A 185 4.78 7.99 8.28
N ASN A 186 5.45 9.14 8.15
CA ASN A 186 4.91 10.27 7.41
C ASN A 186 5.01 10.03 5.90
N LEU A 187 3.87 10.07 5.21
CA LEU A 187 3.76 9.90 3.76
C LEU A 187 4.26 11.11 2.95
N GLY A 188 4.66 12.21 3.61
CA GLY A 188 5.05 13.45 2.94
C GLY A 188 6.28 13.35 2.03
N GLU A 189 7.29 12.56 2.43
CA GLU A 189 8.53 12.40 1.65
C GLU A 189 8.81 10.92 1.43
N LEU A 190 8.40 10.42 0.25
CA LEU A 190 8.64 9.04 -0.16
C LEU A 190 10.06 8.87 -0.68
N PHE A 191 10.73 7.81 -0.23
CA PHE A 191 11.96 7.36 -0.87
C PHE A 191 11.60 6.66 -2.18
N ILE A 192 12.13 7.12 -3.31
CA ILE A 192 11.86 6.55 -4.63
C ILE A 192 13.18 6.31 -5.35
N LYS A 193 13.42 5.06 -5.77
CA LYS A 193 14.59 4.68 -6.57
C LYS A 193 14.15 4.00 -7.85
N GLY A 194 14.57 4.55 -8.99
CA GLY A 194 14.38 3.95 -10.31
C GLY A 194 12.92 3.84 -10.78
N VAL A 195 11.94 4.29 -10.00
CA VAL A 195 10.55 4.36 -10.44
C VAL A 195 10.34 5.60 -11.28
N ASP A 196 9.80 5.37 -12.46
CA ASP A 196 9.78 6.27 -13.61
C ASP A 196 8.61 7.28 -13.53
N ILE A 197 8.40 7.90 -12.37
CA ILE A 197 7.29 8.86 -12.13
C ILE A 197 7.54 10.18 -12.85
N VAL A 198 8.76 10.72 -12.73
CA VAL A 198 9.13 12.01 -13.31
C VAL A 198 10.05 11.78 -14.51
N LYS A 199 9.50 11.85 -15.71
CA LYS A 199 10.27 11.76 -16.96
C LYS A 199 10.39 13.12 -17.63
N ARG A 200 11.57 13.41 -18.18
CA ARG A 200 11.77 14.58 -19.05
C ARG A 200 11.01 14.38 -20.37
N SER A 201 10.54 15.49 -20.95
CA SER A 201 9.87 15.54 -22.26
C SER A 201 8.55 14.75 -22.34
N GLN A 202 7.82 14.67 -21.23
CA GLN A 202 6.46 14.11 -21.21
C GLN A 202 5.39 15.16 -21.51
N SER A 203 4.20 14.69 -21.86
CA SER A 203 3.04 15.56 -22.09
C SER A 203 2.60 16.19 -20.78
N LYS A 204 1.90 17.33 -20.89
CA LYS A 204 1.26 17.96 -19.74
C LYS A 204 0.32 16.98 -19.01
N LEU A 205 -0.46 16.20 -19.76
CA LEU A 205 -1.28 15.08 -19.26
C LEU A 205 -0.50 14.16 -18.31
N PHE A 206 0.69 13.72 -18.70
CA PHE A 206 1.47 12.81 -17.87
C PHE A 206 2.07 13.52 -16.64
N ARG A 207 2.45 14.79 -16.77
CA ARG A 207 2.98 15.58 -15.64
C ARG A 207 1.91 15.91 -14.61
N ASP A 208 0.69 16.14 -15.05
CA ASP A 208 -0.39 16.58 -14.19
C ASP A 208 -1.14 15.33 -13.69
N VAL A 209 -1.75 14.56 -14.58
CA VAL A 209 -2.52 13.35 -14.20
C VAL A 209 -1.61 12.17 -13.86
N GLY A 210 -0.58 11.91 -14.67
CA GLY A 210 0.26 10.72 -14.50
C GLY A 210 1.07 10.74 -13.21
N ILE A 211 1.66 11.88 -12.85
CA ILE A 211 2.42 12.03 -11.61
C ILE A 211 1.48 11.90 -10.40
N ASP A 212 0.30 12.52 -10.45
CA ASP A 212 -0.68 12.45 -9.35
C ASP A 212 -1.17 11.02 -9.14
N VAL A 213 -1.56 10.32 -10.21
CA VAL A 213 -1.93 8.90 -10.16
C VAL A 213 -0.80 8.05 -9.58
N GLY A 214 0.44 8.26 -10.04
CA GLY A 214 1.60 7.52 -9.55
C GLY A 214 1.86 7.73 -8.06
N LYS A 215 1.81 8.99 -7.60
CA LYS A 215 1.99 9.35 -6.18
C LYS A 215 0.86 8.80 -5.32
N GLU A 216 -0.37 8.87 -5.78
CA GLU A 216 -1.54 8.37 -5.05
C GLU A 216 -1.45 6.85 -4.83
N ILE A 217 -1.07 6.10 -5.87
CA ILE A 217 -0.83 4.65 -5.74
C ILE A 217 0.26 4.38 -4.68
N MET A 218 1.37 5.12 -4.71
CA MET A 218 2.45 4.92 -3.73
C MET A 218 2.03 5.27 -2.31
N ASN A 219 1.29 6.36 -2.11
CA ASN A 219 0.81 6.76 -0.79
C ASN A 219 -0.16 5.73 -0.21
N ARG A 220 -1.12 5.25 -1.01
CA ARG A 220 -2.08 4.23 -0.55
C ARG A 220 -1.41 2.90 -0.21
N THR A 221 -0.41 2.49 -0.99
CA THR A 221 0.31 1.23 -0.75
C THR A 221 1.19 1.25 0.49
N LEU A 222 1.70 2.42 0.89
CA LEU A 222 2.55 2.58 2.07
C LEU A 222 1.78 2.94 3.36
N LYS A 223 0.46 3.08 3.26
CA LYS A 223 -0.38 3.37 4.42
C LYS A 223 -0.34 2.21 5.42
N VAL A 224 -0.22 2.52 6.71
CA VAL A 224 0.00 1.52 7.77
C VAL A 224 -1.20 0.59 7.95
N ASP A 225 -2.40 1.11 7.75
CA ASP A 225 -3.69 0.41 7.82
C ASP A 225 -4.13 -0.15 6.46
N ASN A 226 -3.25 -0.18 5.45
CA ASN A 226 -3.62 -0.65 4.13
C ASN A 226 -3.91 -2.17 4.13
N GLY A 227 -5.20 -2.51 4.03
CA GLY A 227 -5.66 -3.88 3.79
C GLY A 227 -5.81 -4.25 2.31
N GLU A 228 -5.59 -3.31 1.40
CA GLU A 228 -5.82 -3.51 -0.03
C GLU A 228 -4.58 -4.03 -0.75
N THR A 229 -4.81 -4.87 -1.76
CA THR A 229 -3.76 -5.26 -2.70
C THR A 229 -3.36 -4.08 -3.59
N ILE A 230 -2.11 -4.06 -4.05
CA ILE A 230 -1.63 -3.04 -5.01
C ILE A 230 -2.53 -3.02 -6.27
N HIS A 231 -3.03 -4.18 -6.68
CA HIS A 231 -3.94 -4.30 -7.83
C HIS A 231 -5.25 -3.53 -7.62
N GLN A 232 -5.91 -3.70 -6.47
CA GLN A 232 -7.13 -2.98 -6.11
C GLN A 232 -6.90 -1.47 -5.99
N ILE A 233 -5.78 -1.06 -5.40
CA ILE A 233 -5.41 0.34 -5.29
C ILE A 233 -5.30 0.97 -6.69
N VAL A 234 -4.61 0.28 -7.61
CA VAL A 234 -4.44 0.78 -8.99
C VAL A 234 -5.78 0.87 -9.73
N GLU A 235 -6.67 -0.12 -9.57
CA GLU A 235 -8.03 -0.06 -10.12
C GLU A 235 -8.81 1.15 -9.59
N LYS A 236 -8.83 1.35 -8.27
CA LYS A 236 -9.53 2.46 -7.61
C LYS A 236 -8.99 3.82 -8.04
N VAL A 237 -7.67 4.00 -8.01
CA VAL A 237 -7.04 5.28 -8.40
C VAL A 237 -7.33 5.58 -9.87
N LEU A 238 -7.31 4.58 -10.75
CA LEU A 238 -7.68 4.80 -12.15
C LEU A 238 -9.15 5.17 -12.29
N TRP A 239 -10.05 4.46 -11.61
CA TRP A 239 -11.49 4.75 -11.61
C TRP A 239 -11.79 6.19 -11.18
N GLU A 240 -11.21 6.63 -10.06
CA GLU A 240 -11.36 8.00 -9.53
C GLU A 240 -10.84 9.08 -10.50
N ASN A 241 -9.94 8.72 -11.42
CA ASN A 241 -9.38 9.64 -12.42
C ASN A 241 -9.99 9.48 -13.83
N VAL A 242 -10.98 8.60 -14.04
CA VAL A 242 -11.63 8.40 -15.35
C VAL A 242 -12.27 9.69 -15.87
N GLU A 243 -12.95 10.45 -15.01
CA GLU A 243 -13.58 11.71 -15.42
C GLU A 243 -12.56 12.77 -15.88
N LYS A 244 -11.40 12.82 -15.22
CA LYS A 244 -10.32 13.73 -15.64
C LYS A 244 -9.76 13.31 -16.99
N LEU A 245 -9.65 12.00 -17.22
CA LEU A 245 -9.19 11.43 -18.50
C LEU A 245 -10.21 11.59 -19.62
N SER A 246 -11.51 11.73 -19.32
CA SER A 246 -12.56 11.91 -20.33
C SER A 246 -12.76 13.38 -20.75
N LYS A 247 -12.34 14.34 -19.91
CA LYS A 247 -12.48 15.79 -20.13
C LYS A 247 -11.19 16.49 -20.58
N LEU A 248 -10.27 15.76 -21.22
CA LEU A 248 -8.96 16.30 -21.60
C LEU A 248 -9.06 17.39 -22.68
N ASP A 249 -8.41 18.52 -22.42
CA ASP A 249 -8.25 19.62 -23.38
C ASP A 249 -7.02 19.42 -24.28
N TYR A 250 -6.99 20.11 -25.43
CA TYR A 250 -5.85 20.17 -26.35
C TYR A 250 -4.52 20.49 -25.65
N ASP A 251 -4.54 21.39 -24.66
CA ASP A 251 -3.32 21.82 -23.98
C ASP A 251 -2.67 20.72 -23.13
N GLU A 252 -3.45 19.70 -22.74
CA GLU A 252 -2.95 18.54 -22.00
C GLU A 252 -2.03 17.65 -22.86
N PHE A 253 -2.14 17.70 -24.18
CA PHE A 253 -1.35 16.87 -25.08
C PHE A 253 -0.02 17.51 -25.50
N ILE A 254 0.24 18.76 -25.06
CA ILE A 254 1.45 19.49 -25.42
C ILE A 254 2.68 18.84 -24.80
N GLN A 255 3.66 18.52 -25.65
CA GLN A 255 5.00 18.06 -25.30
C GLN A 255 6.06 19.07 -25.74
N THR A 256 7.25 18.99 -25.15
CA THR A 256 8.39 19.80 -25.58
C THR A 256 9.56 18.91 -25.96
N CYS A 257 10.20 19.17 -27.10
CA CYS A 257 11.46 18.52 -27.45
C CYS A 257 12.45 19.52 -28.03
N ILE A 258 13.73 19.12 -28.06
CA ILE A 258 14.81 19.90 -28.66
C ILE A 258 14.74 19.71 -30.18
N TRP A 259 14.73 20.82 -30.90
CA TRP A 259 14.72 20.82 -32.36
C TRP A 259 15.96 20.11 -32.93
N ARG A 260 15.76 19.14 -33.84
CA ARG A 260 16.84 18.49 -34.60
C ARG A 260 16.55 18.56 -36.10
N PRO A 261 17.41 19.20 -36.92
CA PRO A 261 17.10 19.51 -38.32
C PRO A 261 16.79 18.32 -39.24
N LYS A 262 17.24 17.11 -38.89
CA LYS A 262 17.12 15.93 -39.77
C LYS A 262 15.68 15.41 -39.98
N LYS A 263 14.72 15.75 -39.11
CA LYS A 263 13.34 15.21 -39.18
C LYS A 263 12.38 16.00 -40.08
N GLU A 264 12.42 17.34 -40.06
CA GLU A 264 11.46 18.20 -40.78
C GLU A 264 11.71 18.24 -42.30
N VAL A 265 12.96 18.04 -42.70
CA VAL A 265 13.37 17.99 -44.11
C VAL A 265 12.54 16.96 -44.89
N LEU A 266 12.09 15.87 -44.26
CA LEU A 266 11.34 14.80 -44.94
C LEU A 266 9.88 15.20 -45.28
N GLU A 267 9.19 15.94 -44.41
CA GLU A 267 7.77 16.31 -44.61
C GLU A 267 7.61 17.47 -45.61
N ASN A 268 8.46 18.50 -45.50
CA ASN A 268 8.50 19.58 -46.48
C ASN A 268 8.90 19.04 -47.87
N GLN A 269 9.85 18.09 -47.94
CA GLN A 269 10.18 17.40 -49.19
C GLN A 269 8.99 16.60 -49.75
N GLN A 270 8.14 15.99 -48.90
CA GLN A 270 6.95 15.26 -49.36
C GLN A 270 5.85 16.20 -49.87
N LEU A 271 5.66 17.38 -49.27
CA LEU A 271 4.70 18.38 -49.73
C LEU A 271 5.14 19.01 -51.06
N ILE A 272 6.44 19.31 -51.20
CA ILE A 272 7.05 19.78 -52.45
C ILE A 272 6.89 18.72 -53.55
N LYS A 273 7.12 17.43 -53.25
CA LYS A 273 6.87 16.32 -54.18
C LYS A 273 5.41 16.19 -54.64
N LYS A 274 4.45 16.73 -53.88
CA LYS A 274 3.02 16.71 -54.19
C LYS A 274 2.52 18.00 -54.85
N GLY A 275 3.39 18.98 -55.11
CA GLY A 275 3.04 20.24 -55.78
C GLY A 275 2.11 21.15 -54.98
N LEU A 276 2.03 20.97 -53.66
CA LEU A 276 1.18 21.78 -52.77
C LEU A 276 1.95 23.01 -52.27
N PRO A 277 1.27 24.16 -52.07
CA PRO A 277 1.91 25.35 -51.53
C PRO A 277 2.46 25.06 -50.13
N VAL A 278 3.73 25.37 -49.93
CA VAL A 278 4.38 25.30 -48.61
C VAL A 278 3.76 26.41 -47.77
N ASN A 279 3.21 26.07 -46.60
CA ASN A 279 2.71 27.07 -45.65
C ASN A 279 3.90 27.79 -45.00
N GLU A 280 4.46 28.79 -45.70
CA GLU A 280 5.63 29.58 -45.32
C GLU A 280 5.53 30.17 -43.90
N TYR A 281 4.30 30.39 -43.41
CA TYR A 281 4.00 31.10 -42.15
C TYR A 281 3.71 30.18 -40.94
N LEU A 282 3.42 28.90 -41.14
CA LEU A 282 2.97 28.00 -40.06
C LEU A 282 4.11 27.23 -39.37
N TYR A 283 5.30 27.19 -39.98
CA TYR A 283 6.46 26.47 -39.46
C TYR A 283 7.66 27.42 -39.42
N LYS A 284 7.67 28.37 -38.47
CA LYS A 284 8.91 29.08 -38.16
C LYS A 284 9.90 28.06 -37.60
N VAL A 285 10.90 27.68 -38.38
CA VAL A 285 11.95 26.74 -37.95
C VAL A 285 12.53 27.23 -36.62
N PRO A 286 12.41 26.44 -35.54
CA PRO A 286 13.00 26.82 -34.26
C PRO A 286 14.51 26.98 -34.43
N LYS A 287 15.09 28.01 -33.80
CA LYS A 287 16.56 28.15 -33.74
C LYS A 287 17.16 26.84 -33.21
N SER A 288 18.28 26.39 -33.79
CA SER A 288 18.95 25.17 -33.34
C SER A 288 19.19 25.23 -31.83
N ASP A 289 19.00 24.10 -31.16
CA ASP A 289 19.12 23.94 -29.71
C ASP A 289 18.02 24.60 -28.84
N LYS A 290 17.01 25.24 -29.45
CA LYS A 290 15.80 25.64 -28.70
C LYS A 290 14.79 24.51 -28.60
N ARG A 291 14.04 24.51 -27.49
CA ARG A 291 12.87 23.64 -27.33
C ARG A 291 11.68 24.22 -28.06
N PHE A 292 10.89 23.36 -28.68
CA PHE A 292 9.61 23.72 -29.28
C PHE A 292 8.51 22.80 -28.73
N SER A 293 7.28 23.32 -28.74
CA SER A 293 6.09 22.61 -28.30
C SER A 293 5.43 21.88 -29.47
N TYR A 294 4.97 20.65 -29.25
CA TYR A 294 4.32 19.83 -30.28
C TYR A 294 3.25 18.91 -29.70
N ILE A 295 2.38 18.40 -30.57
CA ILE A 295 1.34 17.39 -30.31
C ILE A 295 1.46 16.27 -31.37
N VAL A 296 1.26 15.02 -30.98
CA VAL A 296 1.29 13.84 -31.86
C VAL A 296 -0.11 13.57 -32.42
N VAL A 297 -0.23 13.53 -33.74
CA VAL A 297 -1.51 13.36 -34.47
C VAL A 297 -1.59 12.01 -35.18
N LYS A 298 -2.81 11.47 -35.39
CA LYS A 298 -3.01 10.10 -35.94
C LYS A 298 -2.49 9.86 -37.36
N LYS A 299 -2.28 10.91 -38.16
CA LYS A 299 -1.87 10.76 -39.57
C LYS A 299 -0.36 10.45 -39.64
N GLY A 300 0.01 9.18 -39.39
CA GLY A 300 1.39 8.70 -39.44
C GLY A 300 2.22 8.94 -38.17
N ASP A 301 1.58 9.23 -37.03
CA ASP A 301 2.25 9.59 -35.77
C ASP A 301 3.26 10.74 -35.91
N CYS A 302 2.84 11.77 -36.65
CA CYS A 302 3.65 12.96 -36.88
C CYS A 302 3.56 13.95 -35.70
N MET A 303 4.64 14.68 -35.49
CA MET A 303 4.72 15.79 -34.53
C MET A 303 4.21 17.07 -35.20
N GLU A 304 3.27 17.74 -34.57
CA GLU A 304 2.59 18.91 -35.13
C GLU A 304 2.57 20.07 -34.13
N TYR A 305 2.64 21.32 -34.61
CA TYR A 305 2.55 22.47 -33.71
C TYR A 305 1.15 22.59 -33.08
N PRO A 306 1.04 22.93 -31.78
CA PRO A 306 -0.26 23.05 -31.10
C PRO A 306 -1.24 24.00 -31.81
N ASP A 307 -0.74 25.13 -32.32
CA ASP A 307 -1.55 26.12 -33.05
C ASP A 307 -2.13 25.55 -34.35
N VAL A 308 -1.35 24.72 -35.06
CA VAL A 308 -1.80 24.03 -36.28
C VAL A 308 -2.86 22.99 -35.93
N VAL A 309 -2.67 22.24 -34.84
CA VAL A 309 -3.64 21.24 -34.38
C VAL A 309 -4.97 21.91 -34.03
N LYS A 310 -4.95 23.01 -33.28
CA LYS A 310 -6.14 23.79 -32.91
C LYS A 310 -6.82 24.40 -34.13
N LYS A 311 -6.07 25.09 -34.99
CA LYS A 311 -6.64 25.80 -36.17
C LYS A 311 -7.29 24.86 -37.18
N PHE A 312 -6.69 23.69 -37.40
CA PHE A 312 -7.18 22.72 -38.39
C PHE A 312 -7.96 21.55 -37.77
N ASN A 313 -8.28 21.62 -36.47
CA ASN A 313 -8.98 20.58 -35.71
C ASN A 313 -8.42 19.17 -35.98
N LYS A 314 -7.08 19.04 -35.98
CA LYS A 314 -6.40 17.78 -36.33
C LYS A 314 -6.67 16.72 -35.25
N LYS A 315 -6.96 15.50 -35.67
CA LYS A 315 -7.22 14.37 -34.76
C LYS A 315 -5.96 13.94 -34.00
N ILE A 316 -5.94 14.17 -32.70
CA ILE A 316 -4.87 13.77 -31.78
C ILE A 316 -4.78 12.24 -31.70
N ASN A 317 -3.56 11.71 -31.62
CA ASN A 317 -3.36 10.31 -31.30
C ASN A 317 -3.41 10.08 -29.77
N ILE A 318 -4.61 9.95 -29.22
CA ILE A 318 -4.81 9.69 -27.78
C ILE A 318 -4.06 8.42 -27.32
N ASP A 319 -4.01 7.38 -28.16
CA ASP A 319 -3.38 6.10 -27.85
C ASP A 319 -1.87 6.25 -27.56
N TYR A 320 -1.20 7.19 -28.24
CA TYR A 320 0.21 7.50 -28.00
C TYR A 320 0.46 8.04 -26.58
N TYR A 321 -0.43 8.92 -26.10
CA TYR A 321 -0.26 9.58 -24.81
C TYR A 321 -0.69 8.68 -23.64
N THR A 322 -1.77 7.92 -23.82
CA THR A 322 -2.25 6.97 -22.80
C THR A 322 -1.27 5.82 -22.61
N GLU A 323 -0.51 5.44 -23.63
CA GLU A 323 0.54 4.40 -23.53
C GLU A 323 1.59 4.72 -22.46
N SER A 324 1.93 6.00 -22.28
CA SER A 324 2.90 6.44 -21.25
C SER A 324 2.32 6.33 -19.84
N LEU A 325 1.03 6.69 -19.68
CA LEU A 325 0.30 6.52 -18.43
C LEU A 325 0.15 5.04 -18.06
N PHE A 326 -0.20 4.18 -19.03
CA PHE A 326 -0.31 2.74 -18.79
C PHE A 326 1.04 2.14 -18.47
N ALA A 327 2.10 2.57 -19.15
CA ALA A 327 3.45 2.12 -18.83
C ALA A 327 3.81 2.44 -17.37
N LEU A 328 3.41 3.60 -16.81
CA LEU A 328 3.60 3.89 -15.40
C LEU A 328 2.85 2.88 -14.52
N CYS A 329 1.55 2.69 -14.75
CA CYS A 329 0.68 1.83 -13.93
C CYS A 329 1.10 0.35 -13.96
N VAL A 330 1.60 -0.13 -15.11
CA VAL A 330 2.07 -1.51 -15.30
C VAL A 330 3.16 -1.90 -14.32
N HIS A 331 4.07 -1.00 -13.99
CA HIS A 331 5.17 -1.31 -13.07
C HIS A 331 4.71 -1.66 -11.66
N PHE A 332 3.50 -1.24 -11.26
CA PHE A 332 2.99 -1.54 -9.92
C PHE A 332 2.42 -2.95 -9.79
N ILE A 333 1.86 -3.51 -10.87
CA ILE A 333 1.08 -4.75 -10.81
C ILE A 333 1.64 -5.88 -11.68
N ASN A 334 2.71 -5.65 -12.44
CA ASN A 334 3.32 -6.67 -13.33
C ASN A 334 3.73 -7.96 -12.61
N TYR A 335 4.03 -7.88 -11.31
CA TYR A 335 4.38 -9.04 -10.48
C TYR A 335 3.18 -9.85 -9.99
N ASP A 336 1.94 -9.35 -10.16
CA ASP A 336 0.75 -10.13 -9.84
C ASP A 336 0.75 -11.43 -10.66
N ASN A 337 0.42 -12.55 -9.98
CA ASN A 337 0.35 -13.87 -10.56
C ASN A 337 -0.56 -13.92 -11.81
N LYS A 338 -1.58 -13.07 -11.86
CA LYS A 338 -2.49 -12.91 -13.01
C LYS A 338 -1.78 -12.55 -14.32
N TYR A 339 -0.62 -11.90 -14.25
CA TYR A 339 0.13 -11.43 -15.43
C TYR A 339 1.42 -12.22 -15.67
N GLN A 340 1.64 -13.33 -14.97
CA GLN A 340 2.79 -14.17 -15.23
C GLN A 340 2.60 -14.89 -16.57
N PRO A 341 3.59 -14.88 -17.47
CA PRO A 341 3.47 -15.51 -18.78
C PRO A 341 3.32 -17.03 -18.63
N SER A 342 2.50 -17.63 -19.50
CA SER A 342 2.40 -19.09 -19.56
C SER A 342 3.73 -19.72 -19.97
N PRO A 343 4.03 -20.96 -19.55
CA PRO A 343 5.26 -21.66 -19.93
C PRO A 343 5.52 -21.66 -21.43
N GLU A 344 4.47 -21.85 -22.24
CA GLU A 344 4.56 -21.83 -23.71
C GLU A 344 4.94 -20.46 -24.28
N SER A 345 4.33 -19.38 -23.76
CA SER A 345 4.63 -18.01 -24.20
C SER A 345 6.05 -17.61 -23.83
N LEU A 346 6.50 -18.01 -22.63
CA LEU A 346 7.85 -17.78 -22.14
C LEU A 346 8.88 -18.55 -22.99
N ALA A 347 8.61 -19.83 -23.29
CA ALA A 347 9.47 -20.64 -24.15
C ALA A 347 9.66 -20.01 -25.54
N LYS A 348 8.57 -19.56 -26.17
CA LYS A 348 8.62 -18.86 -27.46
C LYS A 348 9.46 -17.57 -27.40
N ALA A 349 9.32 -16.78 -26.33
CA ALA A 349 10.10 -15.55 -26.15
C ALA A 349 11.59 -15.84 -25.93
N LEU A 350 11.91 -16.87 -25.16
CA LEU A 350 13.29 -17.35 -24.93
C LEU A 350 13.95 -17.79 -26.25
N ASP A 351 13.24 -18.57 -27.06
CA ASP A 351 13.76 -19.04 -28.35
C ASP A 351 13.99 -17.89 -29.33
N CYS A 352 13.09 -16.92 -29.39
CA CYS A 352 13.28 -15.70 -30.18
C CYS A 352 14.54 -14.91 -29.74
N LYS A 353 14.81 -14.86 -28.43
CA LYS A 353 16.00 -14.18 -27.91
C LYS A 353 17.29 -14.93 -28.26
N LYS A 354 17.30 -16.26 -28.14
CA LYS A 354 18.43 -17.12 -28.54
C LYS A 354 18.77 -16.92 -30.02
N LYS A 355 17.76 -16.98 -30.91
CA LYS A 355 17.93 -16.72 -32.36
C LYS A 355 18.48 -15.32 -32.65
N SER A 356 18.07 -14.32 -31.87
CA SER A 356 18.57 -12.95 -32.02
C SER A 356 20.04 -12.80 -31.59
N LYS A 357 20.46 -13.53 -30.54
CA LYS A 357 21.87 -13.61 -30.10
C LYS A 357 22.73 -14.33 -31.13
N GLU A 358 22.24 -15.43 -31.70
CA GLU A 358 22.93 -16.17 -32.77
C GLU A 358 23.20 -15.28 -33.99
N LYS A 359 22.20 -14.54 -34.47
CA LYS A 359 22.37 -13.58 -35.57
C LYS A 359 23.39 -12.49 -35.28
N LYS A 360 23.40 -11.94 -34.06
CA LYS A 360 24.40 -10.94 -33.63
C LYS A 360 25.80 -11.55 -33.53
N SER A 361 25.92 -12.78 -33.03
CA SER A 361 27.18 -13.51 -32.92
C SER A 361 27.76 -13.83 -34.30
N GLN A 362 26.93 -14.20 -35.29
CA GLN A 362 27.36 -14.40 -36.67
C GLN A 362 27.91 -13.11 -37.31
N ASN A 363 27.31 -11.95 -37.04
CA ASN A 363 27.83 -10.66 -37.52
C ASN A 363 29.16 -10.24 -36.83
N VAL A 364 29.43 -10.71 -35.62
CA VAL A 364 30.63 -10.35 -34.82
C VAL A 364 31.77 -11.35 -35.01
N LYS A 365 31.49 -12.63 -35.28
CA LYS A 365 32.50 -13.66 -35.61
C LYS A 365 33.27 -13.33 -36.90
N GLY A 366 32.74 -12.47 -37.77
CA GLY A 366 33.48 -11.90 -38.90
C GLY A 366 34.58 -10.90 -38.50
N LEU A 367 34.62 -10.45 -37.23
CA LEU A 367 35.56 -9.44 -36.72
C LEU A 367 36.48 -9.94 -35.59
N LEU A 368 36.06 -10.92 -34.77
CA LEU A 368 36.89 -11.47 -33.67
C LEU A 368 36.65 -12.98 -33.49
N GLN A 369 37.74 -13.76 -33.47
CA GLN A 369 37.77 -15.21 -33.22
C GLN A 369 37.55 -15.53 -31.72
N SER A 370 36.39 -15.20 -31.16
CA SER A 370 36.03 -15.61 -29.80
C SER A 370 34.72 -16.37 -29.75
N ASN A 371 34.72 -17.50 -29.04
CA ASN A 371 33.54 -18.34 -28.82
C ASN A 371 32.66 -17.73 -27.71
N VAL A 372 31.66 -16.95 -28.10
CA VAL A 372 30.65 -16.40 -27.18
C VAL A 372 29.66 -17.51 -26.78
N SER A 373 29.50 -17.74 -25.47
CA SER A 373 28.48 -18.66 -24.95
C SER A 373 27.07 -18.20 -25.32
N LEU A 374 26.28 -19.10 -25.93
CA LEU A 374 24.93 -18.83 -26.46
C LEU A 374 23.81 -19.11 -25.45
N SER A 375 24.14 -19.64 -24.26
CA SER A 375 23.15 -19.87 -23.20
C SER A 375 22.65 -18.54 -22.63
N LEU A 376 21.35 -18.46 -22.35
CA LEU A 376 20.79 -17.34 -21.59
C LEU A 376 21.13 -17.52 -20.12
N ASP A 377 21.59 -16.45 -19.47
CA ASP A 377 21.78 -16.45 -18.02
C ASP A 377 20.46 -16.20 -17.28
N GLU A 378 20.45 -16.44 -15.96
CA GLU A 378 19.25 -16.25 -15.12
C GLU A 378 18.70 -14.82 -15.15
N ASN A 379 19.58 -13.80 -15.28
CA ASN A 379 19.14 -12.41 -15.37
C ASN A 379 18.43 -12.15 -16.71
N GLU A 380 18.93 -12.72 -17.81
CA GLU A 380 18.29 -12.59 -19.12
C GLU A 380 16.91 -13.26 -19.15
N ILE A 381 16.78 -14.43 -18.53
CA ILE A 381 15.50 -15.13 -18.39
C ILE A 381 14.52 -14.28 -17.56
N ALA A 382 14.97 -13.74 -16.42
CA ALA A 382 14.15 -12.88 -15.57
C ALA A 382 13.69 -11.61 -16.32
N ASN A 383 14.56 -10.99 -17.11
CA ASN A 383 14.22 -9.82 -17.93
C ASN A 383 13.18 -10.16 -19.01
N ILE A 384 13.26 -11.33 -19.65
CA ILE A 384 12.29 -11.76 -20.66
C ILE A 384 10.93 -11.99 -20.00
N LYS A 385 10.91 -12.65 -18.84
CA LYS A 385 9.70 -12.88 -18.06
C LYS A 385 9.01 -11.57 -17.67
N ASP A 386 9.77 -10.60 -17.15
CA ASP A 386 9.27 -9.26 -16.81
C ASP A 386 8.67 -8.54 -18.04
N VAL A 387 9.36 -8.57 -19.19
CA VAL A 387 8.85 -7.97 -20.43
C VAL A 387 7.53 -8.59 -20.89
N GLU A 388 7.39 -9.92 -20.81
CA GLU A 388 6.14 -10.60 -21.17
C GLU A 388 5.01 -10.28 -20.17
N SER A 389 5.31 -10.23 -18.87
CA SER A 389 4.34 -9.79 -17.86
C SER A 389 3.85 -8.37 -18.12
N GLN A 390 4.76 -7.44 -18.41
CA GLN A 390 4.39 -6.06 -18.74
C GLN A 390 3.47 -5.97 -19.97
N LYS A 391 3.65 -6.83 -20.99
CA LYS A 391 2.75 -6.88 -22.15
C LYS A 391 1.35 -7.34 -21.77
N LEU A 392 1.23 -8.40 -20.98
CA LEU A 392 -0.06 -8.92 -20.50
C LEU A 392 -0.78 -7.88 -19.64
N THR A 393 -0.07 -7.24 -18.73
CA THR A 393 -0.59 -6.16 -17.88
C THR A 393 -1.05 -4.97 -18.73
N LYS A 394 -0.27 -4.52 -19.72
CA LYS A 394 -0.69 -3.45 -20.65
C LYS A 394 -1.97 -3.80 -21.40
N LYS A 395 -2.07 -5.03 -21.89
CA LYS A 395 -3.28 -5.52 -22.58
C LYS A 395 -4.49 -5.43 -21.66
N TRP A 396 -4.33 -5.82 -20.41
CA TRP A 396 -5.38 -5.71 -19.40
C TRP A 396 -5.79 -4.24 -19.15
N PHE A 397 -4.83 -3.31 -18.94
CA PHE A 397 -5.16 -1.88 -18.75
C PHE A 397 -5.96 -1.30 -19.91
N LYS A 398 -5.56 -1.60 -21.15
CA LYS A 398 -6.27 -1.13 -22.34
C LYS A 398 -7.73 -1.59 -22.36
N ASN A 399 -7.97 -2.86 -22.00
CA ASN A 399 -9.32 -3.40 -21.91
C ASN A 399 -10.10 -2.81 -20.73
N TYR A 400 -9.46 -2.68 -19.57
CA TYR A 400 -10.07 -2.13 -18.37
C TYR A 400 -10.58 -0.71 -18.61
N ILE A 401 -9.73 0.18 -19.11
CA ILE A 401 -10.11 1.58 -19.36
C ILE A 401 -11.14 1.69 -20.47
N LYS A 402 -11.06 0.87 -21.52
CA LYS A 402 -12.10 0.80 -22.54
C LYS A 402 -13.46 0.47 -21.90
N ASN A 403 -13.50 -0.53 -21.02
CA ASN A 403 -14.71 -0.90 -20.30
C ASN A 403 -15.18 0.23 -19.37
N LEU A 404 -14.28 0.92 -18.66
CA LEU A 404 -14.63 2.04 -17.79
C LEU A 404 -15.22 3.23 -18.55
N CYS A 405 -14.73 3.53 -19.76
CA CYS A 405 -15.28 4.60 -20.60
C CYS A 405 -16.63 4.22 -21.25
N ASP A 406 -16.87 2.92 -21.45
CA ASP A 406 -18.08 2.41 -22.08
C ASP A 406 -19.19 2.07 -21.05
N ALA A 407 -18.85 1.81 -19.79
CA ALA A 407 -19.78 1.44 -18.72
C ALA A 407 -20.80 2.57 -18.39
N PRO A 408 -20.39 3.84 -18.16
CA PRO A 408 -21.34 4.93 -17.91
C PRO A 408 -22.35 5.11 -19.06
N LYS A 409 -21.91 4.89 -20.31
CA LYS A 409 -22.80 4.98 -21.48
C LYS A 409 -23.86 3.87 -21.49
N LYS A 410 -23.51 2.67 -21.00
CA LYS A 410 -24.47 1.57 -20.87
C LYS A 410 -25.47 1.85 -19.76
N ASP A 411 -25.01 2.34 -18.62
CA ASP A 411 -25.88 2.66 -17.50
C ASP A 411 -26.80 3.84 -17.84
N GLU A 412 -26.29 4.88 -18.50
CA GLU A 412 -27.08 6.01 -19.02
C GLU A 412 -28.12 5.54 -20.05
N THR A 413 -27.76 4.60 -20.92
CA THR A 413 -28.71 4.01 -21.89
C THR A 413 -29.80 3.18 -21.19
N ILE A 414 -29.45 2.41 -20.17
CA ILE A 414 -30.37 1.60 -19.37
C ILE A 414 -31.31 2.52 -18.56
N ILE A 415 -30.76 3.52 -17.87
CA ILE A 415 -31.53 4.51 -17.10
C ILE A 415 -32.48 5.27 -18.02
N SER A 416 -32.02 5.72 -19.20
CA SER A 416 -32.85 6.39 -20.20
C SER A 416 -33.99 5.49 -20.71
N HIS A 417 -33.72 4.21 -20.98
CA HIS A 417 -34.76 3.24 -21.35
C HIS A 417 -35.78 3.04 -20.24
N LEU A 418 -35.34 2.83 -19.00
CA LEU A 418 -36.21 2.65 -17.84
C LEU A 418 -37.10 3.87 -17.59
N TRP A 419 -36.56 5.09 -17.74
CA TRP A 419 -37.33 6.33 -17.64
C TRP A 419 -38.35 6.48 -18.77
N LYS A 420 -37.98 6.10 -20.00
CA LYS A 420 -38.90 6.11 -21.16
C LYS A 420 -40.05 5.11 -20.98
N ASP A 421 -39.77 3.92 -20.48
CA ASP A 421 -40.78 2.89 -20.20
C ASP A 421 -41.73 3.32 -19.08
N ALA A 422 -41.18 3.88 -17.99
CA ALA A 422 -41.96 4.43 -16.89
C ALA A 422 -42.89 5.57 -17.34
N THR A 423 -42.40 6.47 -18.19
CA THR A 423 -43.18 7.58 -18.75
C THR A 423 -44.32 7.06 -19.64
N THR A 424 -44.02 6.10 -20.53
CA THR A 424 -45.01 5.46 -21.40
C THR A 424 -46.10 4.73 -20.59
N HIS A 425 -45.72 4.11 -19.47
CA HIS A 425 -46.66 3.43 -18.60
C HIS A 425 -47.56 4.42 -17.84
N ALA A 426 -46.99 5.51 -17.32
CA ALA A 426 -47.74 6.57 -16.66
C ALA A 426 -48.75 7.24 -17.62
N GLU A 427 -48.37 7.49 -18.88
CA GLU A 427 -49.26 8.02 -19.92
C GLU A 427 -50.42 7.07 -20.21
N LYS A 428 -50.17 5.75 -20.29
CA LYS A 428 -51.23 4.74 -20.46
C LYS A 428 -52.20 4.71 -19.28
N ILE A 429 -51.69 4.78 -18.05
CA ILE A 429 -52.53 4.84 -16.84
C ILE A 429 -53.39 6.10 -16.86
N TYR A 430 -52.79 7.26 -17.15
CA TYR A 430 -53.50 8.53 -17.26
C TYR A 430 -54.61 8.48 -18.32
N LEU A 431 -54.31 8.00 -19.54
CA LEU A 431 -55.30 7.86 -20.61
C LEU A 431 -56.41 6.86 -20.27
N THR A 432 -56.13 5.85 -19.45
CA THR A 432 -57.13 4.87 -19.00
C THR A 432 -58.05 5.49 -17.94
N LEU A 433 -57.48 6.25 -17.00
CA LEU A 433 -58.23 6.97 -15.97
C LEU A 433 -59.13 8.05 -16.58
N VAL A 434 -58.63 8.80 -17.57
CA VAL A 434 -59.40 9.82 -18.32
C VAL A 434 -60.56 9.21 -19.12
N LYS A 435 -60.48 7.93 -19.52
CA LYS A 435 -61.59 7.23 -20.18
C LYS A 435 -62.63 6.66 -19.21
N LEU A 436 -62.31 6.58 -17.92
CA LEU A 436 -63.18 6.06 -16.86
C LEU A 436 -63.96 7.18 -16.16
N THR A 437 -63.54 8.43 -16.32
CA THR A 437 -64.27 9.66 -15.99
C THR A 437 -65.04 10.16 -17.20
#